data_AF-A0A4Y2UX00-F1
#
_entry.id   AF-A0A4Y2UX00-F1
#
_cell.length_a   1.000
_cell.length_b   1.000
_cell.length_c   1.000
_cell.angle_alpha   90.00
_cell.angle_beta   90.00
_cell.angle_gamma   90.00
#
_symmetry.space_group_name_H-M   'P 1'
#
loop_
_entity.id
_entity.type
_entity.pdbx_description
1 polymer ?
#
loop_
_entity_poly.entity_id
_entity_poly.type
_entity_poly.pdbx_seq_one_letter_code
_entity_poly.pdbx_strand_id
1 'polypeptide(L)'
;MTLTKESWMASEICEKWVQKLDKHMIAECRKIAFVFDNCPTHPKEINPKLKNVTVFHLPPNTASKLQPLDQRVIKNFKIHYCKRIVRKVITALENNQSMPNINLRKSISEISKAWNYVVTDRTIRNSFAKGGFFVSSENSAKDEINDDVLMIFFFI
;
A
#
# COMPACT_ATOMS: atom_id res chain seq x y z
N MET A 1 -7.04 -20.17 20.38
CA MET A 1 -6.88 -19.11 19.37
C MET A 1 -7.33 -19.71 18.04
N THR A 2 -8.59 -19.48 17.66
CA THR A 2 -9.22 -20.11 16.50
C THR A 2 -8.74 -19.40 15.24
N LEU A 3 -7.98 -20.13 14.41
CA LEU A 3 -7.70 -19.74 13.02
C LEU A 3 -9.04 -19.72 12.28
N THR A 4 -9.59 -18.53 12.06
CA THR A 4 -10.79 -18.38 11.24
C THR A 4 -10.44 -18.75 9.81
N LYS A 5 -11.23 -19.65 9.22
CA LYS A 5 -11.16 -20.19 7.85
C LYS A 5 -11.21 -19.13 6.73
N GLU A 6 -11.34 -17.86 7.11
CA GLU A 6 -11.50 -16.66 6.29
C GLU A 6 -10.30 -15.70 6.42
N SER A 7 -9.13 -16.11 6.92
CA SER A 7 -7.96 -15.20 6.98
C SER A 7 -7.19 -15.20 5.66
N TRP A 8 -7.21 -14.08 4.95
CA TRP A 8 -6.72 -13.92 3.56
C TRP A 8 -5.17 -13.92 3.43
N MET A 9 -4.44 -13.91 4.54
CA MET A 9 -3.04 -14.35 4.61
C MET A 9 -2.72 -14.95 5.98
N ALA A 10 -1.92 -16.01 5.99
CA ALA A 10 -1.30 -16.50 7.22
C ALA A 10 -0.24 -15.49 7.69
N SER A 11 -0.18 -15.26 9.01
CA SER A 11 0.81 -14.37 9.65
C SER A 11 2.26 -14.69 9.22
N GLU A 12 2.55 -15.98 8.99
CA GLU A 12 3.84 -16.46 8.49
C GLU A 12 4.23 -15.89 7.13
N ILE A 13 3.26 -15.70 6.21
CA ILE A 13 3.51 -15.15 4.88
C ILE A 13 3.87 -13.67 5.02
N CYS A 14 3.15 -12.95 5.88
CA CYS A 14 3.41 -11.56 6.19
C CYS A 14 4.81 -11.38 6.80
N GLU A 15 5.17 -12.20 7.78
CA GLU A 15 6.48 -12.17 8.42
C GLU A 15 7.61 -12.41 7.41
N LYS A 16 7.50 -13.46 6.58
CA LYS A 16 8.50 -13.75 5.53
C LYS A 16 8.66 -12.58 4.56
N TRP A 17 7.56 -11.92 4.21
CA TRP A 17 7.60 -10.77 3.33
C TRP A 17 8.31 -9.57 3.96
N VAL A 18 8.01 -9.23 5.22
CA VAL A 18 8.67 -8.11 5.94
C VAL A 18 10.16 -8.39 6.14
N GLN A 19 10.55 -9.64 6.45
CA GLN A 19 11.96 -10.01 6.54
C GLN A 19 12.69 -9.87 5.19
N LYS A 20 12.02 -10.17 4.07
CA LYS A 20 12.59 -9.95 2.74
C LYS A 20 12.74 -8.46 2.45
N LEU A 21 11.78 -7.64 2.85
CA LEU A 21 11.87 -6.18 2.77
C LEU A 21 13.05 -5.66 3.59
N ASP A 22 13.24 -6.13 4.82
CA ASP A 22 14.37 -5.73 5.68
C ASP A 22 15.73 -6.05 5.04
N LYS A 23 15.88 -7.25 4.47
CA LYS A 23 17.09 -7.61 3.71
C LYS A 23 17.37 -6.66 2.55
N HIS A 24 16.32 -6.22 1.84
CA HIS A 24 16.45 -5.25 0.76
C HIS A 24 16.89 -3.88 1.29
N MET A 25 16.26 -3.41 2.37
CA MET A 25 16.60 -2.12 3.00
C MET A 25 18.01 -2.12 3.59
N ILE A 26 18.50 -3.26 4.10
CA ILE A 26 19.89 -3.44 4.51
C ILE A 26 20.83 -3.28 3.31
N ALA A 27 20.52 -3.93 2.18
CA ALA A 27 21.34 -3.85 0.97
C ALA A 27 21.40 -2.42 0.39
N GLU A 28 20.32 -1.65 0.57
CA GLU A 28 20.24 -0.24 0.17
C GLU A 28 20.79 0.73 1.23
N CYS A 29 21.33 0.23 2.35
CA CYS A 29 21.79 1.03 3.49
C CYS A 29 20.73 2.03 4.00
N ARG A 30 19.44 1.66 3.89
CA ARG A 30 18.30 2.53 4.17
C ARG A 30 17.54 2.04 5.39
N LYS A 31 17.07 2.97 6.23
CA LYS A 31 16.15 2.66 7.33
C LYS A 31 14.76 3.17 7.00
N ILE A 32 13.72 2.36 7.28
CA ILE A 32 12.33 2.74 7.02
C ILE A 32 11.43 2.39 8.21
N ALA A 33 10.33 3.13 8.33
CA ALA A 33 9.22 2.78 9.20
C ALA A 33 8.11 2.14 8.36
N PHE A 34 7.61 1.00 8.79
CA PHE A 34 6.54 0.27 8.12
C PHE A 34 5.30 0.26 9.02
N VAL A 35 4.12 0.56 8.47
CA VAL A 35 2.90 0.70 9.29
C VAL A 35 1.87 -0.34 8.87
N PHE A 36 1.53 -1.22 9.81
CA PHE A 36 0.39 -2.14 9.70
C PHE A 36 -0.89 -1.48 10.23
N ASP A 37 -2.02 -1.91 9.67
CA ASP A 37 -3.30 -1.71 10.35
C ASP A 37 -3.40 -2.66 11.56
N ASN A 38 -4.48 -2.53 12.34
CA ASN A 38 -4.69 -3.39 13.51
C ASN A 38 -5.39 -4.71 13.13
N CYS A 39 -4.92 -5.40 12.08
CA CYS A 39 -5.46 -6.71 11.72
C CYS A 39 -4.88 -7.82 12.62
N PRO A 40 -5.73 -8.73 13.18
CA PRO A 40 -5.27 -9.83 14.04
C PRO A 40 -4.28 -10.81 13.38
N THR A 41 -4.21 -10.81 12.04
CA THR A 41 -3.32 -11.69 11.26
C THR A 41 -1.88 -11.17 11.18
N HIS A 42 -1.64 -9.91 11.54
CA HIS A 42 -0.31 -9.31 11.49
C HIS A 42 0.59 -9.77 12.66
N PRO A 43 1.89 -9.99 12.39
CA PRO A 43 2.82 -10.44 13.41
C PRO A 43 3.11 -9.33 14.43
N LYS A 44 2.64 -9.50 15.66
CA LYS A 44 2.75 -8.50 16.73
C LYS A 44 4.19 -8.27 17.23
N GLU A 45 5.05 -9.27 17.11
CA GLU A 45 6.42 -9.27 17.68
C GLU A 45 7.50 -9.49 16.62
N ILE A 46 7.40 -8.78 15.49
CA ILE A 46 8.37 -8.93 14.39
C ILE A 46 9.62 -8.06 14.55
N ASN A 47 9.54 -6.91 15.22
CA ASN A 47 10.62 -5.93 15.32
C ASN A 47 11.96 -6.49 15.82
N PRO A 48 12.04 -7.39 16.81
CA PRO A 48 13.32 -7.96 17.24
C PRO A 48 14.07 -8.74 16.15
N LYS A 49 13.38 -9.12 15.06
CA LYS A 49 13.94 -9.87 13.93
C LYS A 49 14.38 -8.97 12.76
N LEU A 50 14.20 -7.65 12.87
CA LEU A 50 14.45 -6.68 11.81
C LEU A 50 15.57 -5.72 12.23
N LYS A 51 16.33 -5.18 11.26
CA LYS A 51 17.43 -4.24 11.54
C LYS A 51 17.18 -2.84 10.99
N ASN A 52 16.66 -2.77 9.78
CA ASN A 52 16.48 -1.53 9.03
C ASN A 52 15.01 -1.16 8.84
N VAL A 53 14.10 -2.12 9.01
CA VAL A 53 12.65 -1.90 9.02
C VAL A 53 12.14 -1.88 10.45
N THR A 54 11.49 -0.79 10.85
CA THR A 54 10.75 -0.71 12.12
C THR A 54 9.26 -0.75 11.85
N VAL A 55 8.57 -1.75 12.40
CA VAL A 55 7.13 -1.96 12.22
C VAL A 55 6.32 -1.29 13.33
N PHE A 56 5.35 -0.48 12.94
CA PHE A 56 4.36 0.16 13.80
C PHE A 56 2.97 -0.39 13.50
N HIS A 57 2.10 -0.46 14.51
CA HIS A 57 0.70 -0.88 14.36
C HIS A 57 -0.21 0.31 14.69
N LEU A 58 -1.20 0.56 13.83
CA LEU A 58 -2.24 1.54 14.13
C LEU A 58 -3.11 1.07 15.30
N PRO A 59 -3.73 2.00 16.06
CA PRO A 59 -4.65 1.62 17.13
C PRO A 59 -5.91 0.90 16.62
N PRO A 60 -6.59 0.12 17.47
CA PRO A 60 -7.86 -0.52 17.13
C PRO A 60 -8.91 0.49 16.66
N ASN A 61 -9.76 0.10 15.70
CA ASN A 61 -10.81 0.96 15.13
C ASN A 61 -10.29 2.26 14.49
N THR A 62 -9.04 2.26 14.02
CA THR A 62 -8.55 3.32 13.16
C THR A 62 -9.41 3.35 11.89
N ALA A 63 -10.33 4.32 11.80
CA ALA A 63 -11.15 4.51 10.62
C ALA A 63 -10.25 4.71 9.40
N SER A 64 -10.71 4.28 8.22
CA SER A 64 -10.09 4.52 6.89
C SER A 64 -9.59 5.95 6.66
N LYS A 65 -10.05 6.91 7.48
CA LYS A 65 -9.52 8.27 7.61
C LYS A 65 -8.04 8.36 7.94
N LEU A 66 -7.39 7.46 8.68
CA LEU A 66 -5.94 7.59 8.93
C LEU A 66 -5.09 6.80 7.95
N GLN A 67 -5.69 5.94 7.13
CA GLN A 67 -4.98 5.05 6.23
C GLN A 67 -4.76 5.76 4.88
N PRO A 68 -3.52 6.17 4.54
CA PRO A 68 -3.25 6.97 3.35
C PRO A 68 -3.67 6.26 2.05
N LEU A 69 -3.54 4.94 2.04
CA LEU A 69 -3.90 4.11 0.89
C LEU A 69 -5.41 4.15 0.61
N ASP A 70 -6.23 4.04 1.66
CA ASP A 70 -7.69 4.05 1.57
C ASP A 70 -8.24 5.42 1.18
N GLN A 71 -7.64 6.50 1.68
CA GLN A 71 -8.17 7.84 1.47
C GLN A 71 -8.16 8.30 0.00
N ARG A 72 -7.17 7.89 -0.80
CA ARG A 72 -6.99 8.41 -2.16
C ARG A 72 -6.50 7.37 -3.15
N VAL A 73 -5.53 6.55 -2.77
CA VAL A 73 -4.87 5.63 -3.70
C VAL A 73 -5.86 4.56 -4.17
N ILE A 74 -6.51 3.84 -3.26
CA ILE A 74 -7.48 2.78 -3.61
C ILE A 74 -8.68 3.34 -4.37
N LYS A 75 -9.24 4.46 -3.91
CA LYS A 75 -10.38 5.09 -4.58
C LYS A 75 -10.04 5.47 -6.03
N ASN A 76 -8.95 6.18 -6.23
CA ASN A 76 -8.52 6.58 -7.57
C ASN A 76 -8.17 5.35 -8.41
N PHE A 77 -7.45 4.39 -7.84
CA PHE A 77 -7.09 3.15 -8.52
C PHE A 77 -8.33 2.41 -9.05
N LYS A 78 -9.36 2.21 -8.21
CA LYS A 78 -10.63 1.57 -8.61
C LYS A 78 -11.30 2.32 -9.76
N ILE A 79 -11.42 3.65 -9.67
CA ILE A 79 -12.02 4.48 -10.72
C ILE A 79 -11.25 4.32 -12.04
N HIS A 80 -9.92 4.39 -12.00
CA HIS A 80 -9.10 4.29 -13.20
C HIS A 80 -9.13 2.90 -13.82
N TYR A 81 -9.08 1.84 -13.00
CA TYR A 81 -9.26 0.47 -13.47
C TYR A 81 -10.63 0.31 -14.17
N CYS A 82 -11.72 0.69 -13.52
CA CYS A 82 -13.07 0.60 -14.11
C CYS A 82 -13.17 1.40 -15.41
N LYS A 83 -12.65 2.63 -15.44
CA LYS A 83 -12.65 3.47 -16.64
C LYS A 83 -11.88 2.83 -17.80
N ARG A 84 -10.80 2.07 -17.52
CA ARG A 84 -10.04 1.34 -18.56
C ARG A 84 -10.85 0.16 -19.11
N ILE A 85 -11.51 -0.60 -18.26
CA ILE A 85 -12.36 -1.71 -18.69
C ILE A 85 -13.55 -1.21 -19.52
N VAL A 86 -14.26 -0.18 -19.05
CA VAL A 86 -15.39 0.42 -19.77
C VAL A 86 -14.98 0.95 -21.14
N ARG A 87 -13.83 1.64 -21.26
CA ARG A 87 -13.33 2.09 -22.57
C ARG A 87 -13.08 0.93 -23.53
N LYS A 88 -12.51 -0.18 -23.07
CA LYS A 88 -12.31 -1.37 -23.92
C LYS A 88 -13.63 -1.95 -24.43
N VAL A 89 -14.66 -1.94 -23.58
CA VAL A 89 -16.00 -2.37 -23.96
C VAL A 89 -16.58 -1.43 -25.03
N ILE A 90 -16.54 -0.12 -24.80
CA ILE A 90 -17.05 0.88 -25.76
C ILE A 90 -16.33 0.75 -27.10
N THR A 91 -15.00 0.67 -27.11
CA THR A 91 -14.22 0.51 -28.35
C THR A 91 -14.53 -0.80 -29.07
N ALA A 92 -14.81 -1.90 -28.35
CA ALA A 92 -15.24 -3.15 -28.99
C ALA A 92 -16.60 -2.98 -29.66
N LEU A 93 -17.56 -2.33 -29.00
CA LEU A 93 -18.88 -2.04 -29.54
C LEU A 93 -18.82 -1.14 -30.78
N GLU A 94 -18.04 -0.06 -30.73
CA GLU A 94 -17.87 0.88 -31.84
C GLU A 94 -17.27 0.20 -33.10
N ASN A 95 -16.42 -0.80 -32.89
CA ASN A 95 -15.79 -1.56 -33.98
C ASN A 95 -16.57 -2.84 -34.37
N ASN A 96 -17.78 -3.05 -33.84
CA ASN A 96 -18.57 -4.28 -34.01
C ASN A 96 -17.79 -5.57 -33.67
N GLN A 97 -16.88 -5.49 -32.70
CA GLN A 97 -16.07 -6.60 -32.22
C GLN A 97 -16.77 -7.31 -31.05
N SER A 98 -16.35 -8.55 -30.80
CA SER A 98 -16.81 -9.28 -29.62
C SER A 98 -16.33 -8.61 -28.33
N MET A 99 -17.13 -8.80 -27.27
CA MET A 99 -16.84 -8.23 -25.95
C MET A 99 -15.45 -8.65 -25.46
N PRO A 100 -14.68 -7.72 -24.85
CA PRO A 100 -13.34 -8.03 -24.39
C PRO A 100 -13.39 -9.10 -23.29
N ASN A 101 -12.86 -10.28 -23.57
CA ASN A 101 -12.67 -11.32 -22.54
C ASN A 101 -11.60 -10.84 -21.54
N ILE A 102 -12.01 -10.42 -20.35
CA ILE A 102 -11.13 -9.99 -19.25
C ILE A 102 -10.82 -11.20 -18.36
N ASN A 103 -9.75 -11.91 -18.70
CA ASN A 103 -9.21 -13.00 -17.90
C ASN A 103 -8.15 -12.51 -16.89
N LEU A 104 -7.70 -13.38 -15.98
CA LEU A 104 -6.75 -13.03 -14.92
C LEU A 104 -5.49 -12.31 -15.43
N ARG A 105 -4.87 -12.81 -16.51
CA ARG A 105 -3.67 -12.19 -17.11
C ARG A 105 -3.95 -10.76 -17.56
N LYS A 106 -5.08 -10.53 -18.23
CA LYS A 106 -5.50 -9.18 -18.65
C LYS A 106 -5.83 -8.30 -17.45
N SER A 107 -6.49 -8.84 -16.42
CA SER A 107 -6.77 -8.12 -15.18
C SER A 107 -5.49 -7.63 -14.51
N ILE A 108 -4.47 -8.49 -14.36
CA ILE A 108 -3.17 -8.11 -13.80
C ILE A 108 -2.51 -7.02 -14.65
N SER A 109 -2.55 -7.15 -15.98
CA SER A 109 -2.02 -6.13 -16.88
C SER A 109 -2.75 -4.78 -16.74
N GLU A 110 -4.07 -4.79 -16.62
CA GLU A 110 -4.85 -3.55 -16.43
C GLU A 110 -4.68 -2.96 -15.03
N ILE A 111 -4.52 -3.79 -14.00
CA ILE A 111 -4.14 -3.37 -12.64
C ILE A 111 -2.79 -2.65 -12.69
N SER A 112 -1.76 -3.24 -13.30
CA SER A 112 -0.45 -2.61 -13.44
C SER A 112 -0.52 -1.26 -14.16
N LYS A 113 -1.27 -1.18 -15.26
CA LYS A 113 -1.46 0.08 -16.00
C LYS A 113 -2.23 1.13 -15.19
N ALA A 114 -3.26 0.72 -14.45
CA ALA A 114 -4.01 1.62 -13.59
C ALA A 114 -3.16 2.13 -12.42
N TRP A 115 -2.34 1.26 -11.83
CA TRP A 115 -1.42 1.60 -10.75
C TRP A 115 -0.40 2.64 -11.21
N ASN A 116 0.33 2.37 -12.30
CA ASN A 116 1.36 3.28 -12.82
C ASN A 116 0.79 4.64 -13.26
N TYR A 117 -0.49 4.69 -13.63
CA TYR A 117 -1.15 5.95 -13.98
C TYR A 117 -1.56 6.76 -12.74
N VAL A 118 -2.07 6.11 -11.70
CA VAL A 118 -2.65 6.76 -10.51
C VAL A 118 -1.61 7.05 -9.44
N VAL A 119 -0.70 6.11 -9.23
CA VAL A 119 0.27 6.11 -8.14
C VAL A 119 1.53 6.81 -8.61
N THR A 120 1.48 8.12 -8.54
CA THR A 120 2.63 9.01 -8.71
C THR A 120 3.16 9.44 -7.35
N ASP A 121 4.39 9.92 -7.28
CA ASP A 121 4.96 10.44 -6.03
C ASP A 121 4.10 11.56 -5.43
N ARG A 122 3.47 12.40 -6.28
CA ARG A 122 2.54 13.43 -5.84
C ARG A 122 1.29 12.83 -5.20
N THR A 123 0.72 11.78 -5.79
CA THR A 123 -0.46 11.10 -5.23
C THR A 123 -0.12 10.46 -3.88
N ILE A 124 1.05 9.81 -3.79
CA ILE A 124 1.56 9.22 -2.55
C ILE A 124 1.71 10.33 -1.50
N ARG A 125 2.55 11.34 -1.72
CA ARG A 125 2.77 12.44 -0.76
C ARG A 125 1.47 13.09 -0.28
N ASN A 126 0.56 13.42 -1.19
CA ASN A 126 -0.73 14.03 -0.82
C ASN A 126 -1.61 13.11 0.05
N SER A 127 -1.49 11.79 -0.12
CA SER A 127 -2.23 10.81 0.67
C SER A 127 -1.67 10.72 2.08
N PHE A 128 -0.35 10.69 2.22
CA PHE A 128 0.32 10.69 3.52
C PHE A 128 0.09 12.00 4.28
N ALA A 129 0.11 13.16 3.60
CA ALA A 129 -0.18 14.46 4.24
C ALA A 129 -1.58 14.51 4.82
N LYS A 130 -2.56 13.98 4.07
CA LYS A 130 -3.94 13.95 4.54
C LYS A 130 -4.18 12.90 5.64
N GLY A 131 -3.33 11.88 5.73
CA GLY A 131 -3.29 10.94 6.85
C GLY A 131 -2.61 11.50 8.11
N GLY A 132 -2.03 12.71 8.06
CA GLY A 132 -1.33 13.34 9.17
C GLY A 132 0.14 12.93 9.31
N PHE A 133 0.72 12.29 8.30
CA PHE A 133 2.12 11.82 8.33
C PHE A 133 3.16 12.86 7.91
N PHE A 134 2.74 14.11 7.66
CA PHE A 134 3.66 15.23 7.45
C PHE A 134 3.36 16.34 8.46
N VAL A 135 4.39 16.81 9.13
CA VAL A 135 4.37 18.04 9.93
C VAL A 135 4.78 19.17 8.99
N SER A 136 3.94 20.21 8.86
CA SER A 136 4.38 21.46 8.26
C SER A 136 5.52 22.01 9.12
N SER A 137 6.72 22.07 8.57
CA SER A 137 7.86 22.72 9.21
C SER A 137 7.56 24.22 9.34
N GLU A 138 6.97 24.59 10.47
CA GLU A 138 7.01 25.94 11.01
C GLU A 138 7.56 25.85 12.44
N ASN A 139 8.89 25.72 12.52
CA ASN A 139 9.80 26.47 13.40
C ASN A 139 11.06 25.64 13.74
N SER A 140 12.20 26.33 13.68
CA SER A 140 13.54 25.76 13.75
C SER A 140 13.90 25.20 15.11
N ALA A 141 14.47 23.99 15.13
CA ALA A 141 15.64 23.66 15.93
C ALA A 141 16.28 22.41 15.32
N LYS A 142 17.60 22.46 15.15
CA LYS A 142 18.41 21.39 14.57
C LYS A 142 18.45 20.22 15.55
N ASP A 143 17.69 19.18 15.26
CA ASP A 143 18.03 17.82 15.68
C ASP A 143 17.97 16.95 14.42
N GLU A 144 18.95 16.06 14.27
CA GLU A 144 19.10 15.16 13.12
C GLU A 144 17.87 14.24 12.99
N ILE A 145 16.84 14.73 12.31
CA ILE A 145 15.75 13.89 11.84
C ILE A 145 16.25 13.27 10.54
N ASN A 146 16.50 11.97 10.61
CA ASN A 146 16.87 11.17 9.45
C ASN A 146 15.69 11.17 8.47
N ASP A 147 15.74 12.04 7.47
CA ASP A 147 14.66 12.37 6.53
C ASP A 147 14.27 11.22 5.56
N ASP A 148 14.76 9.99 5.77
CA ASP A 148 14.57 8.85 4.88
C ASP A 148 13.49 7.84 5.33
N VAL A 149 12.58 8.25 6.22
CA VAL A 149 11.47 7.40 6.70
C VAL A 149 10.39 7.27 5.61
N LEU A 150 10.57 6.31 4.70
CA LEU A 150 9.51 5.92 3.77
C LEU A 150 8.50 5.03 4.48
N MET A 151 7.35 5.63 4.79
CA MET A 151 6.22 4.89 5.30
C MET A 151 5.57 4.09 4.18
N ILE A 152 5.55 2.76 4.31
CA ILE A 152 4.84 1.86 3.40
C ILE A 152 3.65 1.28 4.18
N PHE A 153 2.45 1.49 3.65
CA PHE A 153 1.21 0.90 4.15
C PHE A 153 0.88 -0.34 3.34
N PHE A 154 0.63 -1.45 4.03
CA PHE A 154 0.12 -2.67 3.43
C PHE A 154 -1.22 -3.00 4.04
N PHE A 155 -2.25 -3.11 3.18
CA PHE A 155 -3.54 -3.67 3.53
C PHE A 155 -3.62 -5.06 2.91
N ILE A 156 -3.65 -6.08 3.76
CA ILE A 156 -4.30 -7.35 3.42
C ILE A 156 -5.01 -7.87 4.66
#